data_AF-A0A1L9S545-F1
#
_entry.id   AF-A0A1L9S545-F1
#
_cell.length_a   1.000
_cell.length_b   1.000
_cell.length_c   1.000
_cell.angle_alpha   90.00
_cell.angle_beta   90.00
_cell.angle_gamma   90.00
#
_symmetry.space_group_name_H-M   'P 1'
#
loop_
_entity.id
_entity.type
_entity.pdbx_description
1 polymer ?
#
loop_
_entity_poly.entity_id
_entity_poly.type
_entity_poly.pdbx_seq_one_letter_code
_entity_poly.pdbx_strand_id
1 'polypeptide(L)'
;MKLGIIALTLSLLATQTLACATVGDSCDSTLDTECVCNEGYIAVCEEVVVGDYTEYYWAKGENCPVPSDGGLQCVDGACTS
;
A
#
# COMPACT_ATOMS: atom_id res chain seq x y z
N MET A 1 31.97 -22.20 -24.24
CA MET A 1 31.20 -22.04 -23.00
C MET A 1 30.53 -20.67 -23.05
N LYS A 2 29.21 -20.62 -23.27
CA LYS A 2 28.46 -19.36 -23.39
C LYS A 2 27.41 -19.39 -22.29
N LEU A 3 27.79 -18.88 -21.11
CA LEU A 3 26.90 -18.77 -19.96
C LEU A 3 25.90 -17.66 -20.27
N GLY A 4 24.68 -18.10 -20.62
CA GLY A 4 23.54 -17.23 -20.86
C GLY A 4 23.20 -16.47 -19.60
N ILE A 5 23.14 -15.15 -19.75
CA ILE A 5 22.58 -14.21 -18.78
C ILE A 5 21.09 -14.52 -18.69
N ILE A 6 20.70 -15.34 -17.71
CA ILE A 6 19.30 -15.56 -17.34
C ILE A 6 19.19 -15.20 -15.86
N ALA A 7 19.13 -13.90 -15.59
CA ALA A 7 18.97 -13.39 -14.23
C ALA A 7 18.40 -11.97 -14.29
N LEU A 8 17.15 -11.76 -14.70
CA LEU A 8 16.53 -10.43 -14.57
C LEU A 8 15.01 -10.33 -14.72
N THR A 9 14.24 -11.40 -14.46
CA THR A 9 12.75 -11.29 -14.52
C THR A 9 12.02 -11.78 -13.28
N LEU A 10 12.67 -12.42 -12.32
CA LEU A 10 12.03 -12.90 -11.09
C LEU A 10 12.06 -11.91 -9.91
N SER A 11 12.63 -10.72 -10.09
CA SER A 11 12.78 -9.72 -9.02
C SER A 11 11.63 -8.72 -8.91
N LEU A 12 10.76 -8.64 -9.93
CA LEU A 12 9.79 -7.53 -10.05
C LEU A 12 8.49 -7.72 -9.26
N LEU A 13 8.20 -8.93 -8.78
CA LEU A 13 6.97 -9.18 -7.99
C LEU A 13 7.20 -9.01 -6.47
N ALA A 14 8.45 -8.92 -6.01
CA ALA A 14 8.77 -8.86 -4.58
C ALA A 14 8.83 -7.43 -4.01
N THR A 15 8.75 -6.39 -4.85
CA THR A 15 8.93 -5.00 -4.42
C THR A 15 7.64 -4.32 -3.95
N GLN A 16 6.47 -4.92 -4.18
CA GLN A 16 5.19 -4.26 -3.90
C GLN A 16 4.69 -4.50 -2.47
N THR A 17 5.21 -5.53 -1.78
CA THR A 17 4.79 -5.86 -0.41
C THR A 17 5.47 -5.03 0.67
N LEU A 18 6.46 -4.20 0.30
CA LEU A 18 7.19 -3.33 1.24
C LEU A 18 6.65 -1.90 1.30
N ALA A 19 5.67 -1.54 0.47
CA ALA A 19 5.13 -0.18 0.38
C ALA A 19 3.65 -0.07 0.78
N CYS A 20 3.00 -1.17 1.18
CA CYS A 20 1.58 -1.12 1.53
C CYS A 20 1.38 -0.77 3.01
N ALA A 21 0.42 0.10 3.28
CA ALA A 21 -0.10 0.37 4.61
C ALA A 21 -0.88 -0.82 5.16
N THR A 22 -0.86 -0.96 6.49
CA THR A 22 -1.70 -1.88 7.25
C THR A 22 -2.65 -1.05 8.09
N VAL A 23 -3.96 -1.33 8.01
CA VAL A 23 -4.95 -0.64 8.85
C VAL A 23 -4.69 -0.95 10.32
N GLY A 24 -4.67 0.09 11.15
CA GLY A 24 -4.36 0.03 12.58
C GLY A 24 -2.89 0.26 12.91
N ASP A 25 -1.98 0.25 11.93
CA ASP A 25 -0.60 0.69 12.15
C ASP A 25 -0.51 2.21 12.16
N SER A 26 0.53 2.76 12.80
CA SER A 26 0.77 4.19 12.83
C SER A 26 1.14 4.71 11.44
N CYS A 27 0.63 5.88 11.08
CA CYS A 27 0.94 6.56 9.83
C CYS A 27 1.69 7.88 10.08
N ASP A 28 2.40 8.35 9.06
CA ASP A 28 3.00 9.67 9.08
C ASP A 28 1.91 10.70 8.75
N SER A 29 1.73 11.70 9.61
CA SER A 29 0.75 12.78 9.41
C SER A 29 0.94 13.60 8.12
N THR A 30 2.07 13.43 7.43
CA THR A 30 2.33 14.05 6.12
C THR A 30 1.79 13.24 4.95
N LEU A 31 1.36 12.00 5.18
CA LEU A 31 0.74 11.13 4.19
C LEU A 31 -0.77 11.11 4.41
N ASP A 32 -1.54 11.55 3.42
CA ASP A 32 -3.01 11.52 3.51
C ASP A 32 -3.56 10.10 3.26
N THR A 33 -2.99 9.40 2.27
CA THR A 33 -3.49 8.12 1.77
C THR A 33 -2.36 7.19 1.37
N GLU A 34 -2.54 5.89 1.58
CA GLU A 34 -1.56 4.87 1.20
C GLU A 34 -2.24 3.58 0.70
N CYS A 35 -1.52 2.84 -0.14
CA CYS A 35 -2.00 1.60 -0.72
C CYS A 35 -2.17 0.48 0.31
N VAL A 36 -3.26 -0.29 0.24
CA VAL A 36 -3.39 -1.57 0.97
C VAL A 36 -3.37 -2.72 -0.02
N CYS A 37 -2.43 -3.63 0.18
CA CYS A 37 -2.22 -4.75 -0.72
C CYS A 37 -3.34 -5.80 -0.57
N ASN A 38 -4.03 -6.14 -1.66
CA ASN A 38 -4.97 -7.28 -1.74
C ASN A 38 -6.29 -7.16 -0.95
N GLU A 39 -6.59 -6.01 -0.36
CA GLU A 39 -7.75 -5.86 0.52
C GLU A 39 -8.96 -5.16 -0.14
N GLY A 40 -8.79 -4.54 -1.31
CA GLY A 40 -9.88 -3.88 -2.04
C GLY A 40 -10.26 -2.51 -1.47
N TYR A 41 -9.32 -1.81 -0.84
CA TYR A 41 -9.48 -0.45 -0.32
C TYR A 41 -8.12 0.26 -0.19
N ILE A 42 -8.15 1.59 -0.05
CA ILE A 42 -6.99 2.39 0.37
C ILE A 42 -7.01 2.64 1.88
N ALA A 43 -5.84 2.89 2.46
CA ALA A 43 -5.71 3.39 3.81
C ALA A 43 -5.74 4.93 3.80
N VAL A 44 -6.37 5.53 4.82
CA VAL A 44 -6.37 6.97 5.08
C VAL A 44 -5.71 7.21 6.42
N CYS A 45 -4.82 8.17 6.52
CA CYS A 45 -4.17 8.50 7.79
C CYS A 45 -5.10 9.36 8.63
N GLU A 46 -5.63 8.80 9.71
CA GLU A 46 -6.56 9.50 10.60
C GLU A 46 -5.90 9.95 11.89
N GLU A 47 -6.24 11.17 12.31
CA GLU A 47 -5.83 11.73 13.59
C GLU A 47 -6.72 11.19 14.72
N VAL A 48 -6.09 10.67 15.77
CA VAL A 48 -6.74 10.22 16.99
C VAL A 48 -6.18 10.99 18.17
N VAL A 49 -7.04 11.75 18.85
CA VAL A 49 -6.68 12.51 20.06
C VAL A 49 -6.95 11.66 21.30
N VAL A 50 -5.88 11.33 22.04
CA VAL A 50 -5.94 10.54 23.27
C VAL A 50 -5.45 11.38 24.44
N GLY A 51 -6.39 12.05 25.10
CA GLY A 51 -6.07 13.00 26.18
C GLY A 51 -5.37 14.23 25.63
N ASP A 52 -4.11 14.44 26.04
CA ASP A 52 -3.27 15.56 25.60
C ASP A 52 -2.33 15.18 24.44
N TYR A 53 -2.43 13.97 23.90
CA TYR A 53 -1.59 13.46 22.82
C TYR A 53 -2.39 13.27 21.55
N THR A 54 -1.72 13.51 20.42
CA THR A 54 -2.23 13.24 19.08
C THR A 54 -1.43 12.11 18.47
N GLU A 55 -2.12 11.06 18.02
CA GLU A 55 -1.56 9.93 17.30
C GLU A 55 -2.22 9.80 15.92
N TYR A 56 -1.53 9.18 14.98
CA TYR A 56 -2.00 9.03 13.60
C TYR A 56 -1.95 7.56 13.23
N TYR A 57 -3.08 7.02 12.73
CA TYR A 57 -3.20 5.62 12.35
C TYR A 57 -3.84 5.45 10.99
N TRP A 58 -3.42 4.43 10.26
CA TRP A 58 -4.08 4.03 9.03
C TRP A 58 -5.47 3.49 9.33
N ALA A 59 -6.49 4.21 8.89
CA ALA A 59 -7.87 3.76 8.89
C ALA A 59 -8.26 3.23 7.52
N LYS A 60 -9.34 2.44 7.47
CA LYS A 60 -9.90 1.98 6.20
C LYS A 60 -10.56 3.16 5.48
N GLY A 61 -10.07 3.47 4.28
CA GLY A 61 -10.61 4.48 3.39
C GLY A 61 -11.60 3.94 2.37
N GLU A 62 -11.60 4.57 1.19
CA GLU A 62 -12.45 4.19 0.05
C GLU A 62 -12.12 2.78 -0.47
N ASN A 63 -13.13 2.07 -0.97
CA ASN A 63 -12.92 0.79 -1.62
C ASN A 63 -12.26 0.98 -3.00
N CYS A 64 -11.18 0.24 -3.25
CA CYS A 64 -10.54 0.17 -4.56
C CYS A 64 -10.89 -1.15 -5.23
N PRO A 65 -11.22 -1.16 -6.53
CA PRO A 65 -11.45 -2.40 -7.26
C PRO A 65 -10.17 -3.25 -7.30
N VAL A 66 -10.32 -4.53 -6.95
CA VAL A 66 -9.24 -5.53 -7.11
C VAL A 66 -9.17 -5.95 -8.58
N PRO A 67 -8.05 -5.74 -9.28
CA PRO A 67 -7.91 -6.14 -10.67
C PRO A 67 -8.03 -7.66 -10.79
N SER A 68 -8.94 -8.12 -11.66
CA SER A 68 -9.20 -9.55 -11.90
C SER A 68 -8.04 -10.28 -12.57
N ASP A 69 -7.13 -9.54 -13.19
CA ASP A 69 -5.89 -10.00 -13.82
C ASP A 69 -4.69 -10.05 -12.86
N GLY A 70 -4.90 -9.70 -11.58
CA GLY A 70 -3.85 -9.70 -10.56
C GLY A 70 -2.91 -8.50 -10.65
N GLY A 71 -3.34 -7.42 -11.31
CA GLY A 71 -2.65 -6.13 -11.32
C GLY A 71 -2.65 -5.41 -9.96
N LEU A 72 -1.96 -4.26 -9.92
CA LEU A 72 -1.97 -3.36 -8.76
C LEU A 72 -3.35 -2.74 -8.56
N GLN A 73 -3.85 -2.73 -7.32
CA GLN A 73 -5.14 -2.09 -6.96
C GLN A 73 -5.04 -0.58 -6.82
N CYS A 74 -3.83 -0.08 -6.59
CA CYS A 74 -3.53 1.32 -6.38
C CYS A 74 -2.06 1.62 -6.70
N VAL A 75 -1.77 2.89 -6.99
CA VAL A 75 -0.45 3.47 -7.23
C VAL A 75 -0.41 4.81 -6.50
N ASP A 76 0.64 5.05 -5.71
CA ASP A 76 0.83 6.31 -4.97
C ASP A 76 -0.40 6.74 -4.15
N GLY A 77 -1.03 5.79 -3.44
CA GLY A 77 -2.21 6.04 -2.60
C GLY A 77 -3.53 6.26 -3.36
N ALA A 78 -3.53 6.19 -4.70
CA ALA A 78 -4.73 6.32 -5.53
C ALA A 78 -5.14 4.99 -6.16
N CYS A 79 -6.43 4.67 -6.19
CA CYS A 79 -6.93 3.48 -6.88
C CYS A 79 -6.60 3.56 -8.39
N THR A 80 -6.20 2.44 -9.00
CA THR A 80 -5.68 2.39 -10.38
C THR A 80 -6.72 2.11 -11.46
N SER A 81 -8.00 1.92 -11.08
CA SER A 81 -9.18 1.55 -11.89
C SER A 81 -8.95 1.22 -13.38
#